data_AF-A0A2V4HZ36-F1
#
_entry.id   AF-A0A2V4HZ36-F1
#
_cell.length_a   1.000
_cell.length_b   1.000
_cell.length_c   1.000
_cell.angle_alpha   90.00
_cell.angle_beta   90.00
_cell.angle_gamma   90.00
#
_symmetry.space_group_name_H-M   'P 1'
#
loop_
_entity.id
_entity.type
_entity.pdbx_description
1 polymer ?
#
loop_
_entity_poly.entity_id
_entity_poly.type
_entity_poly.pdbx_seq_one_letter_code
_entity_poly.pdbx_strand_id
1 'polypeptide(L)'
;MPSKRLTLAQEGLVWEIAMEHFGPERLLQIVVELWGAFEFLEHVTVDHLSTDTLNCQVLNILKIAQDRVGAFVPLREATPSVVTLYSRHASDLADGLIARLPMSQLTHKFKGDRIGDEFGI
;
A
#
# COMPACT_ATOMS: atom_id res chain seq x y z
N MET A 1 13.76 -15.59 -1.12
CA MET A 1 12.94 -15.91 0.05
C MET A 1 11.55 -15.37 -0.23
N PRO A 2 10.46 -16.14 -0.14
CA PRO A 2 9.13 -15.54 -0.23
C PRO A 2 8.95 -14.71 1.04
N SER A 3 9.01 -13.39 0.93
CA SER A 3 8.69 -12.47 2.02
C SER A 3 7.31 -12.84 2.55
N LYS A 4 7.19 -13.05 3.86
CA LYS A 4 5.89 -13.28 4.48
C LYS A 4 5.01 -12.08 4.15
N ARG A 5 3.80 -12.32 3.63
CA ARG A 5 2.85 -11.27 3.33
C ARG A 5 2.59 -10.45 4.60
N LEU A 6 2.74 -9.13 4.51
CA LEU A 6 2.41 -8.23 5.61
C LEU A 6 0.93 -8.41 5.99
N THR A 7 0.67 -8.33 7.29
CA THR A 7 -0.69 -8.20 7.80
C THR A 7 -1.24 -6.82 7.41
N LEU A 8 -2.57 -6.70 7.30
CA LEU A 8 -3.22 -5.42 6.98
C LEU A 8 -2.82 -4.28 7.95
N ALA A 9 -2.56 -4.60 9.21
CA ALA A 9 -2.09 -3.62 10.20
C ALA A 9 -0.65 -3.13 9.89
N GLN A 10 0.25 -4.04 9.50
CA GLN A 10 1.62 -3.68 9.08
C GLN A 10 1.60 -2.88 7.79
N GLU A 11 0.77 -3.26 6.80
CA GLU A 11 0.59 -2.47 5.58
C GLU A 11 0.11 -1.05 5.91
N GLY A 12 -0.87 -0.90 6.80
CA GLY A 12 -1.34 0.41 7.26
C GLY A 12 -0.23 1.27 7.86
N LEU A 13 0.64 0.69 8.69
CA LEU A 13 1.78 1.40 9.27
C LEU A 13 2.77 1.86 8.18
N VAL A 14 3.04 1.03 7.16
CA VAL A 14 3.90 1.41 6.03
C VAL A 14 3.33 2.63 5.31
N TRP A 15 2.01 2.63 5.06
CA TRP A 15 1.33 3.76 4.43
C TRP A 15 1.43 5.05 5.24
N GLU A 16 1.30 4.96 6.57
CA GLU A 16 1.47 6.11 7.47
C GLU A 16 2.90 6.65 7.45
N ILE A 17 3.91 5.78 7.55
CA ILE A 17 5.33 6.18 7.47
C ILE A 17 5.64 6.81 6.12
N ALA A 18 5.13 6.22 5.03
CA ALA A 18 5.28 6.75 3.69
C ALA A 18 4.63 8.14 3.55
N MET A 19 3.44 8.32 4.14
CA MET A 19 2.75 9.61 4.14
C MET A 19 3.54 10.67 4.91
N GLU A 20 4.03 10.35 6.11
CA GLU A 20 4.84 11.27 6.92
C GLU A 20 6.17 11.63 6.24
N HIS A 21 6.80 10.67 5.55
CA HIS A 21 8.11 10.88 4.96
C HIS A 21 8.06 11.61 3.62
N PHE A 22 7.22 11.14 2.69
CA PHE A 22 7.16 11.68 1.33
C PHE A 22 6.21 12.87 1.22
N GLY A 23 5.20 12.94 2.09
CA GLY A 23 4.07 13.84 1.91
C GLY A 23 3.12 13.37 0.80
N PRO A 24 1.91 13.95 0.74
CA PRO A 24 0.81 13.40 -0.05
C PRO A 24 1.06 13.45 -1.57
N GLU A 25 1.63 14.54 -2.08
CA GLU A 25 1.86 14.71 -3.52
C GLU A 25 2.93 13.77 -4.05
N ARG A 26 4.03 13.62 -3.31
CA ARG A 26 5.13 12.74 -3.70
C ARG A 26 4.76 11.28 -3.53
N LEU A 27 4.03 10.94 -2.47
CA LEU A 27 3.50 9.59 -2.28
C LEU A 27 2.57 9.21 -3.44
N LEU A 28 1.67 10.10 -3.88
CA LEU A 28 0.83 9.85 -5.05
C LEU A 28 1.65 9.56 -6.31
N GLN A 29 2.70 10.34 -6.58
CA GLN A 29 3.57 10.08 -7.74
C GLN A 29 4.23 8.70 -7.68
N ILE A 30 4.78 8.33 -6.50
CA ILE A 30 5.43 7.04 -6.28
C ILE A 30 4.43 5.89 -6.48
N VAL A 31 3.23 6.02 -5.93
CA VAL A 31 2.19 4.99 -6.05
C VAL A 31 1.74 4.82 -7.50
N VAL A 32 1.55 5.93 -8.23
CA VAL A 32 1.20 5.86 -9.67
C VAL A 32 2.30 5.19 -10.49
N GLU A 33 3.56 5.53 -10.23
CA GLU A 33 4.71 4.93 -10.91
C GLU A 33 4.81 3.43 -10.63
N LEU A 34 4.68 3.03 -9.36
CA LEU A 34 4.69 1.63 -8.94
C LEU A 34 3.55 0.85 -9.56
N TRP A 35 2.32 1.34 -9.38
CA TRP A 35 1.12 0.63 -9.80
C TRP A 35 1.04 0.54 -11.33
N GLY A 36 1.48 1.58 -12.05
CA GLY A 36 1.53 1.57 -13.51
C GLY A 36 2.55 0.59 -14.08
N ALA A 37 3.52 0.14 -13.28
CA ALA A 37 4.49 -0.87 -13.68
C ALA A 37 4.00 -2.32 -13.44
N PHE A 38 2.85 -2.50 -12.78
CA PHE A 38 2.33 -3.84 -12.49
C PHE A 38 1.64 -4.44 -13.70
N GLU A 39 1.87 -5.73 -13.92
CA GLU A 39 1.11 -6.48 -14.90
C GLU A 39 -0.33 -6.69 -14.42
N PHE A 40 -1.28 -6.63 -15.35
CA PHE A 40 -2.67 -6.99 -15.08
C PHE A 40 -2.73 -8.49 -14.77
N LEU A 41 -3.12 -8.82 -13.54
CA LEU A 41 -3.23 -10.19 -13.08
C LEU A 41 -4.69 -10.64 -13.22
N GLU A 42 -4.90 -11.76 -13.91
CA GLU A 42 -6.21 -12.44 -14.03
C GLU A 42 -6.66 -13.13 -12.72
N HIS A 43 -6.02 -12.85 -11.59
CA HIS A 43 -6.26 -13.58 -10.34
C HIS A 43 -7.32 -12.89 -9.47
N VAL A 44 -8.35 -13.67 -9.11
CA VAL A 44 -9.67 -13.22 -8.63
C VAL A 44 -9.68 -12.70 -7.18
N THR A 45 -8.57 -12.80 -6.45
CA THR A 45 -8.48 -12.32 -5.07
C THR A 45 -8.29 -10.80 -5.04
N VAL A 46 -9.30 -10.12 -4.50
CA VAL A 46 -9.31 -8.67 -4.31
C VAL A 46 -9.35 -8.35 -2.83
N ASP A 47 -8.66 -7.28 -2.47
CA ASP A 47 -8.70 -6.70 -1.13
C ASP A 47 -9.51 -5.41 -1.13
N HIS A 48 -10.12 -5.16 0.03
CA HIS A 48 -10.85 -3.94 0.32
C HIS A 48 -10.05 -3.15 1.34
N LEU A 49 -9.42 -2.08 0.88
CA LEU A 49 -8.78 -1.10 1.75
C LEU A 49 -9.84 -0.07 2.14
N SER A 50 -10.15 0.05 3.43
CA SER A 50 -11.16 0.97 3.95
C SER A 50 -10.55 1.95 4.95
N THR A 51 -11.33 2.94 5.36
CA THR A 51 -10.91 3.92 6.37
C THR A 51 -10.70 3.29 7.74
N ASP A 52 -11.19 2.06 7.93
CA ASP A 52 -10.98 1.27 9.15
C ASP A 52 -9.55 0.70 9.21
N THR A 53 -8.88 0.58 8.06
CA THR A 53 -7.51 0.05 7.96
C THR A 53 -6.49 1.10 7.54
N LEU A 54 -6.91 2.14 6.81
CA LEU A 54 -6.03 3.20 6.31
C LEU A 54 -6.57 4.58 6.62
N ASN A 55 -5.67 5.54 6.84
CA ASN A 55 -6.03 6.95 6.92
C ASN A 55 -6.77 7.41 5.63
N CYS A 56 -7.82 8.22 5.79
CA CYS A 56 -8.58 8.84 4.70
C CYS A 56 -7.69 9.49 3.62
N GLN A 57 -6.56 10.10 3.99
CA GLN A 57 -5.63 10.70 3.03
C GLN A 57 -4.94 9.64 2.15
N VAL A 58 -4.51 8.53 2.75
CA VAL A 58 -3.90 7.40 2.01
C VAL A 58 -4.93 6.81 1.04
N LEU A 59 -6.17 6.62 1.50
CA LEU A 59 -7.24 6.13 0.62
C LEU A 59 -7.52 7.07 -0.54
N ASN A 60 -7.51 8.38 -0.31
CA ASN A 60 -7.70 9.34 -1.39
C ASN A 60 -6.55 9.27 -2.41
N ILE A 61 -5.31 9.10 -1.96
CA ILE A 61 -4.16 8.87 -2.85
C ILE A 61 -4.35 7.60 -3.67
N LEU A 62 -4.74 6.49 -3.04
CA LEU A 62 -4.97 5.22 -3.72
C LEU A 62 -6.07 5.33 -4.78
N LYS A 63 -7.14 6.09 -4.51
CA LYS A 63 -8.20 6.36 -5.50
C LYS A 63 -7.71 7.13 -6.70
N ILE A 64 -7.00 8.23 -6.45
CA ILE A 64 -6.45 9.06 -7.53
C ILE A 64 -5.43 8.26 -8.34
N ALA A 65 -4.61 7.44 -7.67
CA ALA A 65 -3.65 6.58 -8.35
C ALA A 65 -4.36 5.54 -9.23
N GLN A 66 -5.36 4.84 -8.68
CA GLN A 66 -6.16 3.84 -9.39
C GLN A 66 -6.81 4.41 -10.66
N ASP A 67 -7.39 5.60 -10.57
CA ASP A 67 -7.96 6.31 -11.72
C ASP A 67 -6.91 6.65 -12.78
N ARG A 68 -5.74 7.16 -12.35
CA ARG A 68 -4.64 7.51 -13.26
C ARG A 68 -4.02 6.32 -13.98
N VAL A 69 -3.92 5.17 -13.31
CA VAL A 69 -3.35 3.96 -13.91
C VAL A 69 -4.40 3.09 -14.61
N GLY A 70 -5.69 3.45 -14.50
CA GLY A 70 -6.79 2.67 -15.06
C GLY A 70 -6.96 1.28 -14.42
N ALA A 71 -6.47 1.09 -13.19
CA ALA A 71 -6.44 -0.21 -12.49
C ALA A 71 -7.78 -0.51 -11.78
N PHE A 72 -8.89 -0.36 -12.50
CA PHE A 72 -10.21 -0.65 -11.97
C PHE A 72 -10.48 -2.15 -11.95
N VAL A 73 -11.00 -2.65 -10.83
CA VAL A 73 -11.47 -4.03 -10.73
C VAL A 73 -12.86 -4.11 -11.39
N PRO A 74 -13.05 -4.90 -12.45
CA PRO A 74 -14.34 -5.02 -13.13
C PRO A 74 -15.46 -5.49 -12.18
N LEU A 75 -16.70 -5.07 -12.45
CA LEU A 75 -17.93 -5.52 -11.75
C LEU A 75 -18.02 -5.15 -10.26
N ARG A 76 -17.17 -4.24 -9.77
CA ARG A 76 -17.20 -3.73 -8.39
C ARG A 76 -17.61 -2.25 -8.41
N GLU A 77 -18.61 -1.88 -7.62
CA GLU A 77 -18.99 -0.48 -7.44
C GLU A 77 -17.92 0.29 -6.66
N ALA A 78 -17.64 1.52 -7.10
CA ALA A 78 -16.73 2.41 -6.41
C ALA A 78 -17.40 3.01 -5.16
N THR A 79 -16.99 2.58 -3.97
CA THR A 79 -17.51 3.12 -2.71
C THR A 79 -16.66 4.30 -2.23
N PRO A 80 -17.26 5.42 -1.76
CA PRO A 80 -16.52 6.59 -1.27
C PRO A 80 -15.55 6.33 -0.12
N SER A 81 -15.74 5.26 0.65
CA SER A 81 -14.91 4.90 1.81
C SER A 81 -13.97 3.71 1.57
N VAL A 82 -14.00 3.08 0.38
CA VAL A 82 -13.24 1.86 0.10
C VAL A 82 -12.49 1.99 -1.23
N VAL A 83 -11.28 1.46 -1.28
CA VAL A 83 -10.55 1.16 -2.52
C VAL A 83 -10.51 -0.34 -2.68
N THR A 84 -10.99 -0.81 -3.84
CA THR A 84 -10.91 -2.23 -4.20
C THR A 84 -9.79 -2.41 -5.21
N LEU A 85 -8.83 -3.27 -4.89
CA LEU A 85 -7.71 -3.61 -5.76
C LEU A 85 -7.37 -5.09 -5.60
N TYR A 86 -6.58 -5.64 -6.51
CA TYR A 86 -6.10 -7.01 -6.38
C TYR A 86 -5.20 -7.15 -5.14
N SER A 87 -5.38 -8.21 -4.37
CA SER A 87 -4.63 -8.45 -3.12
C SER A 87 -3.11 -8.47 -3.36
N ARG A 88 -2.69 -8.90 -4.56
CA ARG A 88 -1.29 -8.86 -4.99
C ARG A 88 -0.79 -7.44 -5.18
N HIS A 89 -1.55 -6.59 -5.87
CA HIS A 89 -1.20 -5.17 -6.04
C HIS A 89 -1.11 -4.45 -4.70
N ALA A 90 -1.96 -4.77 -3.72
CA ALA A 90 -1.86 -4.21 -2.37
C ALA A 90 -0.50 -4.56 -1.72
N SER A 91 -0.10 -5.83 -1.84
CA SER A 91 1.17 -6.33 -1.30
C SER A 91 2.37 -5.72 -2.05
N ASP A 92 2.33 -5.69 -3.38
CA ASP A 92 3.38 -5.15 -4.24
C ASP A 92 3.56 -3.63 -4.04
N LEU A 93 2.47 -2.89 -3.78
CA LEU A 93 2.54 -1.47 -3.39
C LEU A 93 3.25 -1.30 -2.05
N ALA A 94 2.87 -2.07 -1.03
CA ALA A 94 3.49 -1.99 0.28
C ALA A 94 4.99 -2.34 0.22
N ASP A 95 5.36 -3.40 -0.50
CA ASP A 95 6.76 -3.79 -0.73
C ASP A 95 7.53 -2.71 -1.50
N GLY A 96 6.91 -2.13 -2.54
CA GLY A 96 7.49 -1.04 -3.32
C GLY A 96 7.72 0.25 -2.53
N LEU A 97 6.89 0.50 -1.51
CA LEU A 97 7.08 1.60 -0.55
C LEU A 97 8.18 1.30 0.44
N ILE A 98 8.21 0.09 1.01
CA ILE A 98 9.27 -0.36 1.92
C ILE A 98 10.64 -0.20 1.25
N ALA A 99 10.76 -0.61 -0.01
CA ALA A 99 12.00 -0.49 -0.78
C ALA A 99 12.47 0.96 -1.01
N ARG A 100 11.54 1.94 -0.94
CA ARG A 100 11.83 3.37 -1.11
C ARG A 100 11.98 4.11 0.21
N LEU A 101 11.52 3.53 1.31
CA LEU A 101 11.61 4.13 2.64
C LEU A 101 12.99 3.92 3.26
N PRO A 102 13.53 4.91 3.99
CA PRO A 102 14.77 4.73 4.72
C PRO A 102 14.59 3.68 5.83
N MET A 103 15.47 2.68 5.87
CA MET A 103 15.42 1.60 6.87
C MET A 103 15.38 2.14 8.31
N SER A 104 16.04 3.27 8.59
CA SER A 104 16.03 3.91 9.91
C SER A 104 14.62 4.30 10.39
N GLN A 105 13.73 4.72 9.48
CA GLN A 105 12.34 5.06 9.84
C GLN A 105 11.47 3.82 10.01
N LEU A 106 11.69 2.81 9.17
CA LEU A 106 11.05 1.51 9.31
C LEU A 106 11.41 0.89 10.65
N THR A 107 12.71 0.72 10.96
CA THR A 107 13.15 0.12 12.22
C THR A 107 12.67 0.91 13.44
N HIS A 108 12.62 2.25 13.39
CA HIS A 108 12.16 3.03 14.56
C HIS A 108 10.68 2.81 14.86
N LYS A 109 9.80 2.84 13.85
CA LYS A 109 8.35 2.66 14.05
C LYS A 109 7.95 1.18 14.23
N PHE A 110 8.66 0.25 13.58
CA PHE A 110 8.49 -1.20 13.76
C PHE A 110 9.22 -1.78 14.99
N LYS A 111 9.94 -0.98 15.78
CA LYS A 111 10.57 -1.44 17.05
C LYS A 111 9.67 -1.24 18.27
N GLY A 112 8.67 -0.36 18.17
CA GLY A 112 7.62 -0.19 19.19
C GLY A 112 6.59 -1.32 19.18
N ASP A 113 6.35 -1.91 18.00
CA ASP A 113 5.54 -3.10 17.80
C ASP A 113 6.52 -4.27 17.63
N ARG A 114 6.36 -5.45 18.25
CA ARG A 114 7.43 -6.47 18.35
C ARG A 114 7.70 -7.23 17.01
N ILE A 115 8.10 -6.51 15.97
CA ILE A 115 8.25 -7.00 14.59
C ILE A 115 9.66 -6.71 14.04
N GLY A 116 10.67 -6.71 14.92
CA GLY A 116 12.08 -6.65 14.49
C GLY A 116 12.49 -7.88 13.68
N ASP A 117 11.95 -9.06 14.05
CA ASP A 117 12.39 -10.34 13.50
C ASP A 117 11.94 -10.62 12.05
N GLU A 118 10.91 -9.95 11.54
CA GLU A 118 10.35 -10.24 10.22
C GLU A 118 11.10 -9.54 9.06
N PHE A 119 11.82 -8.46 9.38
CA PHE A 119 12.67 -7.72 8.44
C PHE A 119 14.16 -8.09 8.54
N GLY A 120 14.52 -9.07 9.40
CA GLY A 120 15.88 -9.58 9.52
C GLY A 120 16.90 -8.59 10.11
N ILE A 121 16.53 -7.89 11.20
CA ILE A 121 17.45 -7.10 12.02
C ILE A 121 17.64 -7.73 13.39
#